data_AF-A0A3M0ZJY2-F1
#
_entry.id   AF-A0A3M0ZJY2-F1
#
_cell.length_a   1.000
_cell.length_b   1.000
_cell.length_c   1.000
_cell.angle_alpha   90.00
_cell.angle_beta   90.00
_cell.angle_gamma   90.00
#
_symmetry.space_group_name_H-M   'P 1'
#
loop_
_entity.id
_entity.type
_entity.pdbx_description
1 polymer ?
#
loop_
_entity_poly.entity_id
_entity_poly.type
_entity_poly.pdbx_seq_one_letter_code
_entity_poly.pdbx_strand_id
1 'polypeptide(L)' 'MDLERFRALPLMGILRGGDPDLVEPLVETLAGAGLETLEIAMNTPGAATMIERAAAVAGSR' A
#
# COMPACT_ATOMS: atom_id res chain seq x y z
N MET A 1 -11.04 -2.70 4.08
CA MET A 1 -10.97 -3.30 2.72
C MET A 1 -12.39 -3.46 2.22
N ASP A 2 -12.67 -2.97 1.00
CA ASP A 2 -13.94 -3.18 0.31
C ASP A 2 -13.80 -4.39 -0.62
N LEU A 3 -14.55 -5.45 -0.35
CA LEU A 3 -14.46 -6.71 -1.09
C LEU A 3 -15.11 -6.63 -2.47
N GLU A 4 -16.13 -5.80 -2.66
CA GLU A 4 -16.76 -5.62 -3.98
C GLU A 4 -15.82 -4.83 -4.90
N ARG A 5 -15.15 -3.80 -4.36
CA ARG A 5 -14.10 -3.05 -5.09
C ARG A 5 -12.91 -3.93 -5.46
N PHE A 6 -12.44 -4.79 -4.54
CA PHE A 6 -11.35 -5.72 -4.84
C PHE A 6 -11.71 -6.72 -5.95
N ARG A 7 -12.97 -7.16 -6.05
CA ARG A 7 -13.39 -8.08 -7.13
C ARG A 7 -13.30 -7.46 -8.53
N ALA A 8 -13.37 -6.12 -8.64
CA ALA A 8 -13.21 -5.43 -9.92
C ALA A 8 -11.75 -5.49 -10.42
N LEU A 9 -10.77 -5.55 -9.50
CA LEU A 9 -9.36 -5.76 -9.81
C LEU A 9 -8.74 -6.65 -8.71
N PRO A 10 -8.82 -7.99 -8.82
CA PRO A 10 -8.41 -8.92 -7.76
C PRO A 10 -6.89 -9.12 -7.75
N LEU A 11 -6.14 -8.02 -7.73
CA LEU A 11 -4.69 -7.96 -7.77
C LEU A 11 -4.18 -7.25 -6.52
N MET A 12 -3.28 -7.91 -5.80
CA MET A 12 -2.63 -7.39 -4.60
C MET A 12 -1.13 -7.24 -4.84
N GLY A 13 -0.61 -6.01 -4.69
CA GLY A 13 0.82 -5.76 -4.66
C GLY A 13 1.41 -6.24 -3.34
N ILE A 14 2.64 -6.77 -3.34
CA ILE A 14 3.35 -7.14 -2.11
C ILE A 14 4.68 -6.38 -2.06
N LEU A 15 4.82 -5.47 -1.11
CA LEU A 15 6.05 -4.75 -0.83
C LEU A 15 6.91 -5.56 0.15
N ARG A 16 8.12 -5.95 -0.28
CA ARG A 16 9.11 -6.67 0.50
C ARG A 16 10.42 -5.87 0.50
N GLY A 17 10.72 -5.19 1.60
CA GLY A 17 11.83 -4.25 1.63
C GLY A 17 11.49 -2.92 0.95
N GLY A 18 12.32 -1.92 1.21
CA GLY A 18 12.16 -0.57 0.66
C GLY A 18 12.63 0.49 1.65
N ASP A 19 12.61 1.73 1.20
CA ASP A 19 12.84 2.90 2.03
C ASP A 19 11.49 3.41 2.57
N PRO A 20 11.30 3.52 3.90
CA PRO A 20 10.08 4.08 4.47
C PRO A 20 9.73 5.48 3.95
N ASP A 21 10.72 6.28 3.54
CA ASP A 21 10.52 7.63 3.03
C ASP A 21 9.92 7.64 1.61
N LEU A 22 9.93 6.50 0.91
CA LEU A 22 9.32 6.33 -0.41
C LEU A 22 7.90 5.76 -0.36
N VAL A 23 7.36 5.45 0.82
CA VAL A 23 6.05 4.81 0.96
C VAL A 23 4.92 5.70 0.46
N GLU A 24 4.95 6.99 0.80
CA GLU A 24 3.94 7.96 0.39
C GLU A 24 3.85 8.10 -1.14
N PRO A 25 4.94 8.47 -1.86
CA PRO A 25 4.87 8.57 -3.32
C PRO A 25 4.55 7.22 -4.00
N LEU A 26 4.95 6.10 -3.40
CA LEU A 26 4.57 4.77 -3.88
C LEU A 26 3.05 4.56 -3.79
N VAL A 27 2.44 4.79 -2.62
CA VAL A 27 1.00 4.61 -2.41
C VAL A 27 0.19 5.51 -3.34
N GLU A 28 0.60 6.77 -3.49
CA GLU A 28 -0.04 7.70 -4.42
C GLU A 28 0.03 7.21 -5.88
N THR A 29 1.20 6.73 -6.29
CA THR A 29 1.43 6.20 -7.65
C THR A 29 0.58 4.96 -7.90
N LEU A 30 0.54 4.02 -6.96
CA LEU A 30 -0.24 2.79 -7.08
C LEU A 30 -1.74 3.10 -7.18
N ALA A 31 -2.25 3.97 -6.30
CA ALA A 31 -3.64 4.41 -6.34
C ALA A 31 -3.96 5.12 -7.67
N GLY A 32 -3.08 6.02 -8.14
CA GLY A 32 -3.25 6.71 -9.43
C GLY A 32 -3.20 5.76 -10.64
N ALA A 33 -2.49 4.65 -10.53
CA ALA A 33 -2.42 3.60 -11.54
C ALA A 33 -3.59 2.58 -11.44
N GLY A 34 -4.46 2.70 -10.44
CA GLY A 34 -5.58 1.79 -10.20
C GLY A 34 -5.20 0.51 -9.44
N LEU A 35 -3.97 0.36 -8.92
CA LEU A 35 -3.61 -0.72 -8.01
C LEU A 35 -3.93 -0.31 -6.57
N GLU A 36 -5.11 -0.69 -6.11
CA GLU A 36 -5.68 -0.17 -4.87
C GLU A 36 -5.48 -1.06 -3.65
N THR A 37 -4.82 -2.22 -3.81
CA THR A 37 -4.49 -3.11 -2.70
C THR A 37 -2.99 -3.40 -2.65
N LEU A 38 -2.41 -3.15 -1.48
CA LEU A 38 -0.98 -3.31 -1.19
C LEU A 38 -0.82 -4.04 0.16
N GLU A 39 -0.10 -5.15 0.14
CA GLU A 39 0.43 -5.81 1.33
C GLU A 39 1.85 -5.30 1.60
N ILE A 40 2.14 -4.97 2.86
CA ILE A 40 3.50 -4.66 3.31
C ILE A 40 3.95 -5.85 4.18
N ALA A 41 4.95 -6.59 3.71
CA ALA A 41 5.37 -7.80 4.38
C ALA A 41 6.11 -7.48 5.70
N MET A 42 5.69 -8.12 6.79
CA MET A 42 6.24 -7.88 8.14
C MET A 42 7.72 -8.28 8.32
N ASN A 43 8.29 -9.04 7.37
CA ASN A 43 9.72 -9.33 7.34
C ASN A 43 10.56 -8.18 6.74
N THR A 44 9.94 -7.04 6.44
CA THR A 44 10.60 -5.79 6.03
C THR A 44 11.06 -5.00 7.27
N PRO A 45 12.35 -4.58 7.35
CA PRO A 45 12.78 -3.63 8.38
C PRO A 45 11.91 -2.36 8.35
N GLY A 46 11.35 -1.98 9.50
CA GLY A 46 10.47 -0.81 9.58
C GLY A 46 9.05 -1.00 9.01
N ALA A 47 8.60 -2.24 8.77
CA ALA A 47 7.27 -2.53 8.22
C ALA A 47 6.12 -1.80 8.94
N ALA A 48 6.15 -1.72 10.27
CA ALA A 48 5.12 -1.02 11.05
C ALA A 48 5.03 0.47 10.68
N THR A 49 6.17 1.17 10.59
CA THR A 49 6.24 2.57 10.16
C THR A 49 5.76 2.73 8.72
N MET A 50 6.13 1.80 7.82
CA MET A 50 5.64 1.83 6.44
C MET A 50 4.12 1.66 6.37
N ILE A 51 3.54 0.75 7.16
CA ILE A 51 2.09 0.53 7.23
C ILE A 51 1.38 1.77 7.77
N GLU A 52 1.90 2.40 8.83
CA GLU A 52 1.35 3.63 9.40
C GLU A 52 1.33 4.77 8.36
N ARG A 53 2.45 4.99 7.65
CA ARG A 53 2.54 5.99 6.58
C ARG A 53 1.59 5.69 5.42
N ALA A 54 1.56 4.43 4.98
CA ALA A 54 0.66 4.01 3.90
C ALA A 54 -0.81 4.20 4.28
N ALA A 55 -1.19 3.89 5.52
CA ALA A 55 -2.55 4.07 6.03
C ALA A 55 -2.93 5.55 6.14
N ALA A 56 -2.01 6.42 6.57
CA ALA A 56 -2.24 7.86 6.64
C ALA A 56 -2.53 8.46 5.25
N VAL A 57 -1.78 8.02 4.23
CA VAL A 57 -1.98 8.47 2.84
C VAL A 57 -3.26 7.88 2.25
N ALA A 58 -3.48 6.57 2.38
CA ALA A 58 -4.64 5.88 1.83
C ALA A 58 -5.98 6.30 2.48
N GLY A 59 -5.99 6.63 3.78
CA GLY A 59 -7.18 7.06 4.52
C GLY A 59 -7.61 8.50 4.26
N SER A 60 -6.82 9.27 3.50
CA SER A 60 -7.13 10.65 3.09
C SER A 60 -7.92 10.73 1.77
N ARG A 61 -8.29 9.58 1.19
CA ARG A 61 -9.01 9.46 -0.10
C ARG A 61 -10.36 8.79 0.03
#